data_AF-A0A931QE69-F1
#
_entry.id   AF-A0A931QE69-F1
#
_cell.length_a   1.000
_cell.length_b   1.000
_cell.length_c   1.000
_cell.angle_alpha   90.00
_cell.angle_beta   90.00
_cell.angle_gamma   90.00
#
_symmetry.space_group_name_H-M   'P 1'
#
loop_
_entity.id
_entity.type
_entity.pdbx_description
1 polymer ?
#
loop_
_entity_poly.entity_id
_entity_poly.type
_entity_poly.pdbx_seq_one_letter_code
_entity_poly.pdbx_strand_id
1 'polypeptide(L)'
;FLAEASDKYNMEMQSLQIGQTSVSAITDTIRVKMEAANKMMTLAQKRLTDAESNLDAVTSSDSYISAKAAVSIVLGLMLGVVIAAIGQLQMFAMLGIAAVPARFDVFVTGLVIGSGSYPVHSLVGILQQGKDTLDSAKGYFNRLSPAVKTETTTVPPTAPGEPVVVETTTAKTTDEGPHK
;
A
#
# COMPACT_ATOMS: atom_id res chain seq x y z
N PHE A 1 60.06 -57.97 -41.41
CA PHE A 1 60.19 -58.20 -39.96
C PHE A 1 60.62 -56.95 -39.17
N LEU A 2 61.80 -56.34 -39.38
CA LEU A 2 62.18 -55.13 -38.61
C LEU A 2 61.38 -53.87 -38.96
N ALA A 3 61.04 -53.65 -40.24
CA ALA A 3 60.24 -52.51 -40.67
C ALA A 3 58.79 -52.56 -40.13
N GLU A 4 58.22 -53.76 -40.11
CA GLU A 4 56.84 -54.00 -39.68
C GLU A 4 56.64 -53.81 -38.16
N ALA A 5 57.68 -54.08 -37.36
CA ALA A 5 57.68 -53.79 -35.93
C ALA A 5 57.75 -52.28 -35.63
N SER A 6 58.49 -51.52 -36.44
CA SER A 6 58.60 -50.05 -36.34
C SER A 6 57.26 -49.36 -36.62
N ASP A 7 56.58 -49.77 -37.68
CA ASP A 7 55.31 -49.15 -38.07
C ASP A 7 54.22 -49.37 -37.03
N LYS A 8 54.17 -50.57 -36.44
CA LYS A 8 53.22 -50.89 -35.37
C LYS A 8 53.45 -50.02 -34.13
N TYR A 9 54.72 -49.77 -33.76
CA TYR A 9 55.06 -48.94 -32.60
C TYR A 9 54.72 -47.47 -32.83
N ASN A 10 54.93 -46.95 -34.04
CA ASN A 10 54.54 -45.59 -34.39
C ASN A 10 53.01 -45.40 -34.38
N MET A 11 52.24 -46.40 -34.83
CA MET A 11 50.78 -46.34 -34.76
C MET A 11 50.26 -46.37 -33.31
N GLU A 12 50.86 -47.17 -32.43
CA GLU A 12 50.50 -47.17 -31.00
C GLU A 12 50.82 -45.82 -30.34
N MET A 13 51.99 -45.23 -30.62
CA MET A 13 52.37 -43.91 -30.10
C MET A 13 51.43 -42.79 -30.59
N GLN A 14 50.98 -42.85 -31.83
CA GLN A 14 50.09 -41.84 -32.41
C GLN A 14 48.66 -41.93 -31.84
N SER A 15 48.16 -43.15 -31.58
CA SER A 15 46.83 -43.34 -30.98
C SER A 15 46.77 -42.88 -29.51
N LEU A 16 47.85 -43.04 -28.76
CA LEU A 16 47.97 -42.51 -27.39
C LEU A 16 47.95 -40.97 -27.36
N GLN A 17 48.63 -40.32 -28.32
CA GLN A 17 48.62 -38.86 -28.45
C GLN A 17 47.23 -38.30 -28.79
N ILE A 18 46.50 -38.97 -29.68
CA ILE A 18 45.13 -38.57 -30.04
C ILE A 18 44.19 -38.70 -28.84
N GLY A 19 44.30 -39.79 -28.06
CA GLY A 19 43.55 -39.97 -26.83
C GLY A 19 43.81 -38.86 -25.81
N GLN A 20 45.09 -38.51 -25.59
CA GLN A 20 45.48 -37.49 -24.61
C GLN A 20 45.03 -36.07 -25.00
N THR A 21 45.07 -35.75 -26.30
CA THR A 21 44.65 -34.44 -26.85
C THR A 21 43.13 -34.26 -26.76
N SER A 22 42.35 -35.34 -26.92
CA SER A 22 40.89 -35.29 -26.79
C SER A 22 40.45 -35.04 -25.34
N VAL A 23 41.12 -35.64 -24.36
CA VAL A 23 40.80 -35.49 -22.94
C VAL A 23 41.16 -34.09 -22.42
N SER A 24 42.26 -33.50 -22.88
CA SER A 24 42.60 -32.12 -22.50
C SER A 24 41.59 -31.11 -23.04
N ALA A 25 41.21 -31.22 -24.31
CA ALA A 25 40.20 -30.35 -24.92
C ALA A 25 38.81 -30.47 -24.25
N ILE A 26 38.44 -31.68 -23.82
CA ILE A 26 37.22 -31.91 -23.03
C ILE A 26 37.34 -31.27 -21.65
N THR A 27 38.50 -31.36 -21.01
CA THR A 27 38.74 -30.76 -19.67
C THR A 27 38.65 -29.24 -19.72
N ASP A 28 39.22 -28.60 -20.75
CA ASP A 28 39.17 -27.15 -20.92
C ASP A 28 37.75 -26.65 -21.18
N THR A 29 36.98 -27.35 -22.03
CA THR A 29 35.58 -26.99 -22.29
C THR A 29 34.69 -27.17 -21.05
N ILE A 30 34.92 -28.21 -20.24
CA ILE A 30 34.23 -28.39 -18.96
C ILE A 30 34.59 -27.27 -17.98
N ARG A 31 35.86 -26.87 -17.91
CA ARG A 31 36.34 -25.82 -16.99
C ARG A 31 35.72 -24.46 -17.32
N VAL A 32 35.66 -24.10 -18.59
CA VAL A 32 35.02 -22.86 -19.07
C VAL A 32 33.52 -22.87 -18.79
N LYS A 33 32.84 -24.00 -19.04
CA LYS A 33 31.40 -24.13 -18.74
C LYS A 33 31.13 -24.08 -17.23
N MET A 34 31.98 -24.70 -16.41
CA MET A 34 31.88 -24.61 -14.95
C MET A 34 32.08 -23.19 -14.45
N GLU A 35 33.04 -22.44 -15.00
CA GLU A 35 33.26 -21.05 -14.61
C GLU A 35 32.06 -20.16 -14.98
N ALA A 36 31.50 -20.35 -16.17
CA ALA A 36 30.27 -19.68 -16.60
C ALA A 36 29.07 -20.05 -15.70
N ALA A 37 28.92 -21.34 -15.35
CA ALA A 37 27.89 -21.81 -14.46
C ALA A 37 28.04 -21.24 -13.04
N ASN A 38 29.26 -21.17 -12.50
CA ASN A 38 29.54 -20.55 -11.21
C ASN A 38 29.21 -19.06 -11.23
N LYS A 39 29.58 -18.32 -12.28
CA LYS A 39 29.21 -16.89 -12.43
C LYS A 39 27.70 -16.70 -12.47
N MET A 40 26.99 -17.53 -13.24
CA MET A 40 25.53 -17.51 -13.32
C MET A 40 24.88 -17.84 -11.98
N MET A 41 25.39 -18.84 -11.26
CA MET A 41 24.90 -19.23 -9.93
C MET A 41 25.12 -18.12 -8.90
N THR A 42 26.28 -17.46 -8.92
CA THR A 42 26.58 -16.35 -8.02
C THR A 42 25.67 -15.15 -8.30
N LEU A 43 25.40 -14.88 -9.59
CA LEU A 43 24.50 -13.80 -10.01
C LEU A 43 23.05 -14.10 -9.63
N ALA A 44 22.62 -15.36 -9.77
CA ALA A 44 21.30 -15.81 -9.35
C ALA A 44 21.12 -15.71 -7.83
N GLN A 45 22.11 -16.15 -7.04
CA GLN A 45 22.10 -15.99 -5.59
C GLN A 45 22.00 -14.52 -5.18
N LYS A 46 22.81 -13.65 -5.80
CA LYS A 46 22.76 -12.21 -5.53
C LYS A 46 21.37 -11.62 -5.81
N ARG A 47 20.74 -11.98 -6.93
CA ARG A 47 19.38 -11.53 -7.27
C ARG A 47 18.33 -12.05 -6.29
N LEU A 48 18.47 -13.28 -5.82
CA LEU A 48 17.56 -13.85 -4.83
C LEU A 48 17.69 -13.13 -3.49
N THR A 49 18.92 -12.90 -3.01
CA THR A 49 19.16 -12.15 -1.77
C THR A 49 18.65 -10.70 -1.86
N ASP A 50 18.86 -10.03 -3.01
CA ASP A 50 18.32 -8.69 -3.24
C ASP A 50 16.78 -8.70 -3.24
N ALA A 51 16.15 -9.73 -3.83
CA ALA A 51 14.69 -9.88 -3.84
C ALA A 51 14.13 -10.17 -2.44
N GLU A 52 14.78 -11.04 -1.66
CA GLU A 52 14.42 -11.35 -0.28
C GLU A 52 14.53 -10.10 0.60
N SER A 53 15.63 -9.34 0.50
CA SER A 53 15.82 -8.11 1.28
C SER A 53 14.76 -7.05 0.95
N ASN A 54 14.38 -6.89 -0.33
CA ASN A 54 13.31 -5.98 -0.72
C ASN A 54 11.94 -6.45 -0.24
N LEU A 55 11.69 -7.77 -0.26
CA LEU A 55 10.42 -8.34 0.21
C LEU A 55 10.28 -8.22 1.73
N ASP A 56 11.35 -8.47 2.48
CA ASP A 56 11.37 -8.28 3.93
C ASP A 56 11.19 -6.81 4.30
N ALA A 57 11.81 -5.88 3.58
CA ALA A 57 11.64 -4.45 3.83
C ALA A 57 10.18 -3.99 3.60
N VAL A 58 9.49 -4.53 2.58
CA VAL A 58 8.10 -4.18 2.29
C VAL A 58 7.13 -4.85 3.28
N THR A 59 7.35 -6.13 3.59
CA THR A 59 6.44 -6.93 4.43
C THR A 59 6.63 -6.70 5.93
N SER A 60 7.84 -6.32 6.36
CA SER A 60 8.17 -5.98 7.75
C SER A 60 8.09 -4.49 8.02
N SER A 61 7.62 -3.67 7.06
CA SER A 61 7.38 -2.27 7.33
C SER A 61 6.32 -2.14 8.42
N ASP A 62 6.64 -1.43 9.51
CA ASP A 62 5.73 -1.19 10.64
C ASP A 62 4.38 -0.61 10.18
N SER A 63 4.38 0.11 9.05
CA SER A 63 3.19 0.64 8.42
C SER A 63 2.25 -0.45 7.88
N TYR A 64 2.76 -1.52 7.26
CA TYR A 64 1.93 -2.62 6.76
C TYR A 64 1.33 -3.45 7.89
N ILE A 65 2.14 -3.74 8.93
CA ILE A 65 1.69 -4.49 10.10
C ILE A 65 0.64 -3.69 10.88
N SER A 66 0.89 -2.40 11.12
CA SER A 66 -0.07 -1.51 11.79
C SER A 66 -1.34 -1.26 10.98
N ALA A 67 -1.25 -1.12 9.65
CA ALA A 67 -2.42 -1.00 8.78
C ALA A 67 -3.28 -2.26 8.81
N LYS A 68 -2.67 -3.45 8.71
CA LYS A 68 -3.39 -4.72 8.81
C LYS A 68 -4.06 -4.90 10.17
N ALA A 69 -3.35 -4.53 11.24
CA ALA A 69 -3.90 -4.54 12.59
C ALA A 69 -5.11 -3.57 12.71
N ALA A 70 -4.97 -2.33 12.23
CA ALA A 70 -6.05 -1.35 12.24
C ALA A 70 -7.28 -1.82 11.46
N VAL A 71 -7.08 -2.37 10.26
CA VAL A 71 -8.16 -2.93 9.44
C VAL A 71 -8.86 -4.08 10.18
N SER A 72 -8.11 -4.97 10.83
CA SER A 72 -8.70 -6.06 11.62
C SER A 72 -9.52 -5.57 12.82
N ILE A 73 -9.08 -4.50 13.49
CA ILE A 73 -9.80 -3.87 14.60
C ILE A 73 -11.11 -3.25 14.09
N VAL A 74 -11.06 -2.49 12.98
CA VAL A 74 -12.26 -1.87 12.40
C VAL A 74 -13.27 -2.92 11.96
N LEU A 75 -12.81 -4.02 11.35
CA LEU A 75 -13.66 -5.16 10.99
C LEU A 75 -14.31 -5.81 12.22
N GLY A 76 -13.54 -6.03 13.29
CA GLY A 76 -14.06 -6.57 14.56
C GLY A 76 -15.13 -5.67 15.19
N LEU A 77 -14.90 -4.36 15.20
CA LEU A 77 -15.86 -3.36 15.70
C LEU A 77 -17.15 -3.37 14.87
N MET A 78 -17.05 -3.34 13.55
CA MET A 78 -18.22 -3.41 12.67
C MET A 78 -19.01 -4.70 12.90
N LEU A 79 -18.31 -5.83 13.03
CA LEU A 79 -18.94 -7.11 13.28
C LEU A 79 -19.67 -7.14 14.63
N GLY A 80 -19.06 -6.61 15.70
CA GLY A 80 -19.70 -6.50 17.01
C GLY A 80 -20.95 -5.62 17.01
N VAL A 81 -20.92 -4.49 16.29
CA VAL A 81 -22.10 -3.62 16.13
C VAL A 81 -23.21 -4.32 15.36
N VAL A 82 -22.90 -5.05 14.30
CA VAL A 82 -23.89 -5.83 13.54
C VAL A 82 -24.52 -6.91 14.42
N ILE A 83 -23.71 -7.65 15.19
CA ILE A 83 -24.20 -8.69 16.10
C ILE A 83 -25.14 -8.08 17.16
N ALA A 84 -24.75 -6.97 17.78
CA ALA A 84 -25.61 -6.30 18.76
C ALA A 84 -26.89 -5.75 18.15
N ALA A 85 -26.85 -5.23 16.92
CA ALA A 85 -28.03 -4.74 16.21
C ALA A 85 -29.02 -5.87 15.89
N ILE A 86 -28.52 -7.01 15.41
CA ILE A 86 -29.36 -8.19 15.13
C ILE A 86 -29.95 -8.76 16.42
N GLY A 87 -29.13 -8.87 17.48
CA GLY A 87 -29.56 -9.38 18.78
C GLY A 87 -30.36 -8.38 19.62
N GLN A 88 -30.54 -7.14 19.14
CA GLN A 88 -31.09 -6.02 19.90
C GLN A 88 -30.50 -5.93 21.31
N LEU A 89 -29.19 -6.21 21.43
CA LEU A 89 -28.51 -6.31 22.71
C LEU A 89 -28.37 -4.91 23.31
N GLN A 90 -29.04 -4.71 24.44
CA GLN A 90 -29.10 -3.45 25.17
C GLN A 90 -28.54 -3.69 26.57
N MET A 91 -27.25 -3.39 26.76
CA MET A 91 -26.57 -3.62 28.02
C MET A 91 -27.09 -2.67 29.12
N PHE A 92 -27.38 -1.42 28.79
CA PHE A 92 -27.95 -0.46 29.74
C PHE A 92 -29.41 -0.77 30.08
N ALA A 93 -30.21 -1.24 29.12
CA ALA A 93 -31.56 -1.72 29.39
C ALA A 93 -31.57 -2.97 30.29
N MET A 94 -30.65 -3.91 30.07
CA MET A 94 -30.44 -5.08 30.94
C MET A 94 -30.03 -4.70 32.37
N LEU A 95 -29.31 -3.58 32.53
CA LEU A 95 -28.91 -3.01 33.82
C LEU A 95 -29.99 -2.13 34.48
N GLY A 96 -31.17 -1.99 33.85
CA GLY A 96 -32.28 -1.18 34.37
C GLY A 96 -32.09 0.34 34.21
N ILE A 97 -31.10 0.77 33.44
CA ILE A 97 -30.83 2.19 33.19
C ILE A 97 -31.65 2.63 31.97
N ALA A 98 -32.88 3.09 32.21
CA ALA A 98 -33.81 3.54 31.17
C ALA A 98 -33.47 4.92 30.56
N ALA A 99 -32.41 5.58 31.04
CA ALA A 99 -32.03 6.92 30.60
C ALA A 99 -31.33 6.95 29.23
N VAL A 100 -30.88 5.79 28.71
CA VAL A 100 -30.14 5.71 27.45
C VAL A 100 -31.07 5.29 26.31
N PRO A 101 -31.14 6.06 25.19
CA PRO A 101 -31.91 5.66 24.03
C PRO A 101 -31.46 4.29 23.49
N ALA A 102 -32.41 3.41 23.20
CA ALA A 102 -32.17 2.04 22.74
C ALA A 102 -31.15 1.91 21.58
N ARG A 103 -31.19 2.84 20.61
CA ARG A 103 -30.25 2.85 19.47
C ARG A 103 -28.80 3.11 19.90
N PHE A 104 -28.62 3.97 20.89
CA PHE A 104 -27.30 4.29 21.43
C PHE A 104 -26.77 3.15 22.29
N ASP A 105 -27.64 2.55 23.12
CA ASP A 105 -27.28 1.39 23.94
C ASP A 105 -26.82 0.20 23.07
N VAL A 106 -27.55 -0.10 21.99
CA VAL A 106 -27.18 -1.15 21.03
C VAL A 106 -25.83 -0.85 20.36
N PHE A 107 -25.58 0.40 19.97
CA PHE A 107 -24.32 0.80 19.38
C PHE A 107 -23.14 0.62 20.35
N VAL A 108 -23.30 1.09 21.60
CA VAL A 108 -22.27 0.98 22.64
C VAL A 108 -22.03 -0.50 22.99
N THR A 109 -23.09 -1.28 23.17
CA THR A 109 -23.00 -2.72 23.44
C THR A 109 -22.27 -3.44 22.32
N GLY A 110 -22.60 -3.12 21.06
CA GLY A 110 -21.92 -3.65 19.90
C GLY A 110 -20.46 -3.23 19.78
N LEU A 111 -20.13 -2.00 20.16
CA LEU A 111 -18.75 -1.51 20.20
C LEU A 111 -17.94 -2.27 21.26
N VAL A 112 -18.52 -2.49 22.45
CA VAL A 112 -17.88 -3.24 23.55
C VAL A 112 -17.66 -4.70 23.18
N ILE A 113 -18.66 -5.34 22.55
CA ILE A 113 -18.54 -6.72 22.05
C ILE A 113 -17.48 -6.78 20.93
N GLY A 114 -17.52 -5.84 19.99
CA GLY A 114 -16.64 -5.81 18.82
C GLY A 114 -15.19 -5.40 19.13
N SER A 115 -14.97 -4.61 20.18
CA SER A 115 -13.63 -4.26 20.66
C SER A 115 -13.03 -5.34 21.56
N GLY A 116 -13.85 -6.22 22.13
CA GLY A 116 -13.44 -7.13 23.20
C GLY A 116 -12.81 -6.38 24.39
N SER A 117 -11.98 -7.08 25.17
CA SER A 117 -11.29 -6.60 26.39
C SER A 117 -9.96 -5.88 26.13
N TYR A 118 -9.59 -5.62 24.88
CA TYR A 118 -8.26 -5.13 24.48
C TYR A 118 -8.38 -4.30 23.19
N PRO A 119 -7.90 -3.04 23.07
CA PRO A 119 -7.55 -2.01 24.06
C PRO A 119 -8.29 -0.68 23.76
N VAL A 120 -8.96 -0.11 24.77
CA VAL A 120 -9.72 1.16 24.61
C VAL A 120 -8.83 2.32 24.12
N HIS A 121 -7.53 2.29 24.44
CA HIS A 121 -6.56 3.30 24.00
C HIS A 121 -6.30 3.29 22.48
N SER A 122 -6.34 2.11 21.83
CA SER A 122 -6.21 2.05 20.36
C SER A 122 -7.47 2.54 19.66
N LEU A 123 -8.65 2.35 20.28
CA LEU A 123 -9.90 2.91 19.76
C LEU A 123 -9.86 4.43 19.75
N VAL A 124 -9.40 5.05 20.84
CA VAL A 124 -9.27 6.51 20.90
C VAL A 124 -8.32 7.02 19.82
N GLY A 125 -7.18 6.35 19.60
CA GLY A 125 -6.27 6.68 18.50
C GLY A 125 -6.89 6.56 17.11
N ILE A 126 -7.66 5.48 16.85
CA ILE A 126 -8.35 5.26 15.58
C ILE A 126 -9.48 6.28 15.37
N LEU A 127 -10.24 6.63 16.42
CA LEU A 127 -11.26 7.67 16.34
C LEU A 127 -10.65 9.06 16.11
N GLN A 128 -9.49 9.35 16.69
CA GLN A 128 -8.76 10.60 16.42
C GLN A 128 -8.27 10.65 14.97
N GLN A 129 -7.63 9.58 14.48
CA GLN A 129 -7.22 9.47 13.08
C GLN A 129 -8.42 9.55 12.11
N GLY A 130 -9.55 8.94 12.48
CA GLY A 130 -10.80 9.02 11.73
C GLY A 130 -11.37 10.44 11.70
N LYS A 131 -11.31 11.17 12.81
CA LYS A 131 -11.68 12.59 12.87
C LYS A 131 -10.79 13.43 11.96
N ASP A 132 -9.46 13.26 12.03
CA ASP A 132 -8.53 14.04 11.21
C ASP A 132 -8.71 13.76 9.71
N THR A 133 -9.01 12.50 9.36
CA THR A 133 -9.34 12.09 7.99
C THR A 133 -10.67 12.68 7.53
N LEU A 134 -11.69 12.69 8.40
CA LEU A 134 -13.00 13.28 8.10
C LEU A 134 -12.94 14.80 7.98
N ASP A 135 -12.16 15.48 8.83
CA ASP A 135 -11.97 16.93 8.79
C ASP A 135 -11.15 17.32 7.54
N SER A 136 -10.16 16.51 7.16
CA SER A 136 -9.41 16.69 5.90
C SER A 136 -10.31 16.47 4.67
N ALA A 137 -11.15 15.45 4.69
CA ALA A 137 -12.13 15.18 3.63
C ALA A 137 -13.17 16.31 3.55
N LYS A 138 -13.72 16.76 4.68
CA LYS A 138 -14.62 17.92 4.73
C LYS A 138 -13.96 19.18 4.18
N GLY A 139 -12.70 19.44 4.52
CA GLY A 139 -11.93 20.56 3.96
C GLY A 139 -11.76 20.48 2.45
N TYR A 140 -11.57 19.26 1.91
CA TYR A 140 -11.52 19.01 0.48
C TYR A 140 -12.88 19.22 -0.20
N PHE A 141 -13.96 18.69 0.38
CA PHE A 141 -15.33 18.92 -0.10
C PHE A 141 -15.77 20.39 0.00
N ASN A 142 -15.34 21.13 1.04
CA ASN A 142 -15.62 22.56 1.19
C ASN A 142 -14.87 23.42 0.17
N ARG A 143 -13.66 23.01 -0.25
CA ARG A 143 -12.92 23.68 -1.34
C ARG A 143 -13.51 23.44 -2.73
N LEU A 144 -14.21 22.32 -2.91
CA LEU A 144 -14.92 22.00 -4.15
C LEU A 144 -16.31 22.66 -4.23
N SER A 145 -16.81 23.22 -3.12
CA SER A 145 -17.94 24.15 -3.17
C SER A 145 -17.40 25.50 -3.62
N PRO A 146 -17.68 25.97 -4.86
CA PRO A 146 -17.23 27.28 -5.27
C PRO A 146 -17.89 28.29 -4.34
N ALA A 147 -17.11 28.85 -3.43
CA ALA A 147 -17.48 30.05 -2.72
C ALA A 147 -17.71 31.10 -3.80
N VAL A 148 -18.98 31.38 -4.09
CA VAL A 148 -19.40 32.58 -4.81
C VAL A 148 -18.89 33.74 -3.96
N LYS A 149 -17.69 34.22 -4.30
CA LYS A 149 -17.16 35.47 -3.80
C LYS A 149 -18.09 36.56 -4.31
N THR A 150 -19.07 36.90 -3.50
CA THR A 150 -19.86 38.10 -3.71
C THR A 150 -18.96 39.25 -3.29
N GLU A 151 -18.21 39.79 -4.24
CA GLU A 151 -17.53 41.07 -4.03
C GLU A 151 -18.59 42.17 -4.03
N THR A 152 -19.05 42.52 -2.84
CA THR A 152 -19.87 43.72 -2.63
C THR A 152 -18.98 44.94 -2.79
N THR A 153 -18.86 45.46 -4.02
CA THR A 153 -18.28 46.78 -4.25
C THR A 153 -19.31 47.82 -3.83
N THR A 154 -19.05 48.49 -2.71
CA THR A 154 -19.84 49.64 -2.28
C THR A 154 -19.31 50.89 -2.98
N VAL A 155 -20.11 51.48 -3.87
CA VAL A 155 -19.80 52.78 -4.46
C VAL A 155 -20.15 53.86 -3.42
N PRO A 156 -19.20 54.72 -3.02
CA PRO A 156 -19.49 55.78 -2.04
C PRO A 156 -20.42 56.85 -2.62
N PRO A 157 -21.34 57.41 -1.81
CA PRO A 157 -22.33 58.39 -2.26
C PRO A 157 -21.66 59.71 -2.67
N THR A 158 -22.04 60.25 -3.83
CA THR A 158 -21.46 61.49 -4.40
C THR A 158 -22.12 62.77 -3.85
N ALA A 159 -23.19 62.68 -3.04
CA ALA A 159 -23.77 63.83 -2.35
C ALA A 159 -24.53 63.44 -1.05
N PRO A 160 -24.64 64.34 -0.06
CA PRO A 160 -25.41 64.09 1.16
C PRO A 160 -26.92 64.08 0.85
N GLY A 161 -27.51 62.89 0.79
CA GLY A 161 -28.97 62.72 0.68
C GLY A 161 -29.45 61.71 -0.37
N GLU A 162 -28.58 61.10 -1.17
CA GLU A 162 -28.99 60.07 -2.13
C GLU A 162 -28.86 58.64 -1.54
N PRO A 163 -29.80 57.73 -1.86
CA PRO A 163 -29.75 56.34 -1.39
C PRO A 163 -28.58 55.59 -2.04
N VAL A 164 -27.88 54.78 -1.25
CA VAL A 164 -26.80 53.90 -1.72
C VAL A 164 -27.37 52.89 -2.72
N VAL A 165 -26.96 52.99 -3.98
CA VAL A 165 -27.32 52.01 -5.01
C VAL A 165 -26.38 50.82 -4.90
N VAL A 166 -26.92 49.65 -4.55
CA VAL A 166 -26.20 48.37 -4.58
C VAL A 166 -26.43 47.74 -5.95
N GLU A 167 -25.48 47.90 -6.88
CA GLU A 167 -25.52 47.19 -8.16
C GLU A 167 -24.98 45.77 -8.00
N THR A 168 -25.86 44.78 -8.03
CA THR A 168 -25.48 43.37 -8.11
C THR A 168 -25.13 43.02 -9.55
N THR A 169 -23.90 43.27 -9.98
CA THR A 169 -23.42 42.74 -11.27
C THR A 169 -23.11 41.25 -11.11
N THR A 170 -23.99 40.41 -11.68
CA THR A 170 -23.74 38.97 -11.80
C THR A 170 -22.76 38.75 -12.95
N ALA A 171 -21.47 38.65 -12.64
CA ALA A 171 -20.48 38.21 -13.62
C ALA A 171 -20.70 36.70 -13.90
N LYS A 172 -21.39 36.38 -15.01
CA LYS A 172 -21.41 35.04 -15.58
C LYS A 172 -20.04 34.77 -16.19
N THR A 173 -19.15 34.13 -15.45
CA THR A 173 -17.94 33.52 -16.02
C THR A 173 -18.38 32.42 -16.97
N THR A 174 -18.49 32.79 -18.24
CA THR A 174 -18.66 31.85 -19.34
C THR A 174 -17.30 31.20 -19.55
N ASP A 175 -17.28 29.90 -19.29
CA ASP A 175 -16.28 28.93 -19.70
C ASP A 175 -15.85 29.16 -21.15
N GLU A 176 -14.57 29.46 -21.36
CA GLU A 176 -13.85 29.14 -22.60
C GLU A 176 -12.40 28.75 -22.24
N GLY A 177 -12.14 27.44 -22.11
CA GLY A 177 -10.91 26.88 -22.69
C GLY A 177 -10.96 26.99 -24.23
N PRO A 178 -9.88 26.74 -25.01
CA PRO A 178 -8.82 25.77 -24.71
C PRO A 178 -7.40 26.08 -25.26
N HIS A 179 -6.48 25.12 -25.08
CA HIS A 179 -5.30 24.83 -25.92
C HIS A 179 -4.21 25.91 -26.14
N LYS A 180 -3.05 25.76 -25.49
CA LYS A 180 -1.84 25.08 -26.02
C LYS A 180 -0.72 25.06 -24.98
#